data_AF-A0A2S3VZX4-F1
#
_entry.id   AF-A0A2S3VZX4-F1
#
_cell.length_a   1.000
_cell.length_b   1.000
_cell.length_c   1.000
_cell.angle_alpha   90.00
_cell.angle_beta   90.00
_cell.angle_gamma   90.00
#
_symmetry.space_group_name_H-M   'P 1'
#
loop_
_entity.id
_entity.type
_entity.pdbx_description
1 polymer ?
#
loop_
_entity_poly.entity_id
_entity_poly.type
_entity_poly.pdbx_seq_one_letter_code
_entity_poly.pdbx_strand_id
1 'polypeptide(L)'
;MTLLPTIAEFDLAGVPAWNLIRSLPAEARGVAHSLVDTLRSHRMIVLRSGGHLLSDQEVAAFICEQPDVLARTLPVIEQWGFAARDDEGALYSPHLLARELRRQDRARRREERDEALRRFEAAQAAGEIAPDATLRSVTAKANGSAGGRPRKGETREQARIRRAQEAEATQRQRHMPLMRSLPGAESVETQNPNQKPKSVSVSGVSVSRSGFSVPLDIGIDRDINLKPTSTPDEPENPAAQTEQPVQAVTVPPKVIATTVERVIEVAGFTRGPRNQYPAVRKWLEQGCPPDLLIEAVKAHRATMDSAPEHMGAFQAAIRAAWEQSLINAPEPAPQREIPAWEVQARADLAADQRAFSVMFEENRDYGQARRRWAEEAARLGRPTTDLKLDAYLAAYRPVEQAA
;
A
#
# COMPACT_ATOMS: atom_id res chain seq x y z
N MET A 1 22.11 -10.29 -14.79
CA MET A 1 20.79 -10.87 -15.13
C MET A 1 20.55 -12.06 -14.20
N THR A 2 19.36 -12.21 -13.65
CA THR A 2 19.00 -13.36 -12.81
C THR A 2 18.68 -14.56 -13.70
N LEU A 3 19.35 -15.69 -13.50
CA LEU A 3 19.04 -16.92 -14.23
C LEU A 3 17.68 -17.45 -13.77
N LEU A 4 16.80 -17.73 -14.73
CA LEU A 4 15.51 -18.37 -14.51
C LEU A 4 15.66 -19.89 -14.63
N PRO A 5 14.86 -20.68 -13.90
CA PRO A 5 14.87 -22.14 -14.04
C PRO A 5 14.31 -22.56 -15.40
N THR A 6 14.82 -23.68 -15.91
CA THR A 6 14.30 -24.31 -17.12
C THR A 6 13.05 -25.11 -16.75
N ILE A 7 11.86 -24.50 -16.93
CA ILE A 7 10.57 -25.14 -16.63
C ILE A 7 9.62 -24.85 -17.79
N ALA A 8 9.01 -25.90 -18.35
CA ALA A 8 8.04 -25.76 -19.44
C ALA A 8 6.77 -24.98 -19.03
N GLU A 9 6.18 -25.30 -17.88
CA GLU A 9 4.99 -24.63 -17.35
C GLU A 9 5.14 -24.40 -15.85
N PHE A 10 5.00 -23.13 -15.42
CA PHE A 10 5.05 -22.76 -14.01
C PHE A 10 3.70 -22.22 -13.55
N ASP A 11 3.05 -22.92 -12.62
CA ASP A 11 1.79 -22.48 -12.03
C ASP A 11 2.04 -21.51 -10.86
N LEU A 12 1.76 -20.23 -11.11
CA LEU A 12 1.84 -19.16 -10.10
C LEU A 12 0.81 -19.33 -8.97
N ALA A 13 -0.32 -19.99 -9.21
CA ALA A 13 -1.39 -20.18 -8.23
C ALA A 13 -1.08 -21.33 -7.27
N GLY A 14 -0.30 -22.32 -7.72
CA GLY A 14 0.15 -23.44 -6.91
C GLY A 14 1.25 -23.10 -5.90
N VAL A 15 1.86 -21.91 -5.97
CA VAL A 15 2.89 -21.50 -5.00
C VAL A 15 2.23 -21.21 -3.65
N PRO A 16 2.61 -21.92 -2.57
CA PRO A 16 2.02 -21.70 -1.26
C PRO A 16 2.28 -20.26 -0.78
N ALA A 17 1.46 -19.77 0.14
CA ALA A 17 1.75 -18.49 0.78
C ALA A 17 2.90 -18.65 1.79
N TRP A 18 3.85 -17.70 1.82
CA TRP A 18 5.06 -17.83 2.66
C TRP A 18 4.74 -17.90 4.17
N ASN A 19 3.62 -17.34 4.61
CA ASN A 19 3.14 -17.47 6.00
C ASN A 19 2.84 -18.93 6.40
N LEU A 20 2.52 -19.80 5.43
CA LEU A 20 2.28 -21.21 5.66
C LEU A 20 3.56 -21.99 5.97
N ILE A 21 4.77 -21.40 5.82
CA ILE A 21 6.02 -22.07 6.19
C ILE A 21 6.06 -22.53 7.66
N ARG A 22 5.21 -21.94 8.50
CA ARG A 22 5.04 -22.31 9.91
C ARG A 22 4.45 -23.70 10.11
N SER A 23 3.82 -24.30 9.09
CA SER A 23 3.31 -25.67 9.14
C SER A 23 4.41 -26.72 8.93
N LEU A 24 5.59 -26.33 8.45
CA LEU A 24 6.73 -27.24 8.33
C LEU A 24 7.31 -27.57 9.72
N PRO A 25 7.91 -28.77 9.88
CA PRO A 25 8.74 -29.09 11.04
C PRO A 25 9.83 -28.02 11.25
N ALA A 26 10.23 -27.78 12.51
CA ALA A 26 11.14 -26.69 12.85
C ALA A 26 12.47 -26.74 12.06
N GLU A 27 13.03 -27.94 11.87
CA GLU A 27 14.24 -28.17 11.06
C GLU A 27 14.02 -27.77 9.59
N ALA A 28 12.98 -28.30 8.95
CA ALA A 28 12.66 -28.00 7.55
C ALA A 28 12.34 -26.50 7.32
N ARG A 29 11.66 -25.88 8.29
CA ARG A 29 11.41 -24.44 8.28
C ARG A 29 12.71 -23.65 8.33
N GLY A 30 13.65 -24.03 9.20
CA GLY A 30 14.97 -23.41 9.31
C GLY A 30 15.72 -23.47 7.98
N VAL A 31 15.85 -24.67 7.42
CA VAL A 31 16.52 -24.90 6.13
C VAL A 31 15.85 -24.15 4.99
N ALA A 32 14.52 -24.09 4.94
CA ALA A 32 13.80 -23.33 3.92
C ALA A 32 14.05 -21.81 4.02
N HIS A 33 14.18 -21.27 5.24
CA HIS A 33 14.60 -19.89 5.44
C HIS A 33 16.05 -19.67 4.98
N SER A 34 16.99 -20.53 5.40
CA SER A 34 18.40 -20.48 4.96
C SER A 34 18.50 -20.51 3.43
N LEU A 35 17.77 -21.40 2.76
CA LEU A 35 17.72 -21.52 1.31
C LEU A 35 17.26 -20.21 0.63
N VAL A 36 16.12 -19.67 1.06
CA VAL A 36 15.53 -18.48 0.44
C VAL A 36 16.35 -17.22 0.72
N ASP A 37 16.91 -17.09 1.93
CA ASP A 37 17.73 -15.94 2.29
C ASP A 37 19.07 -15.96 1.56
N THR A 38 19.71 -17.12 1.40
CA THR A 38 20.93 -17.28 0.59
C THR A 38 20.65 -17.00 -0.89
N LEU A 39 19.58 -17.55 -1.47
CA LEU A 39 19.21 -17.23 -2.85
C LEU A 39 18.95 -15.72 -3.03
N ARG A 40 18.28 -15.09 -2.07
CA ARG A 40 18.00 -13.65 -2.10
C ARG A 40 19.28 -12.81 -1.98
N SER A 41 20.21 -13.16 -1.10
CA SER A 41 21.46 -12.42 -0.90
C SER A 41 22.32 -12.43 -2.16
N HIS A 42 22.37 -13.56 -2.86
CA HIS A 42 23.12 -13.73 -4.10
C HIS A 42 22.35 -13.30 -5.36
N ARG A 43 21.12 -12.81 -5.22
CA ARG A 43 20.22 -12.45 -6.35
C ARG A 43 20.01 -13.63 -7.31
N MET A 44 19.94 -14.84 -6.78
CA MET A 44 19.70 -16.08 -7.50
C MET A 44 18.26 -16.55 -7.27
N ILE A 45 17.72 -17.29 -8.24
CA ILE A 45 16.42 -17.96 -8.14
C ILE A 45 16.62 -19.48 -8.13
N VAL A 46 17.63 -19.93 -8.89
CA VAL A 46 18.04 -21.31 -9.10
C VAL A 46 19.45 -21.51 -8.60
N LEU A 47 19.70 -22.63 -7.95
CA LEU A 47 21.04 -23.07 -7.56
C LEU A 47 21.72 -23.71 -8.76
N ARG A 48 22.29 -22.85 -9.59
CA ARG A 48 23.12 -23.22 -10.73
C ARG A 48 24.34 -22.30 -10.80
N SER A 49 25.50 -22.86 -11.08
CA SER A 49 26.71 -22.11 -11.35
C SER A 49 27.04 -22.20 -12.84
N GLY A 50 26.60 -21.20 -13.61
CA GLY A 50 26.70 -21.25 -15.07
C GLY A 50 25.89 -22.42 -15.65
N GLY A 51 26.58 -23.42 -16.20
CA GLY A 51 25.98 -24.68 -16.66
C GLY A 51 26.00 -25.82 -15.65
N HIS A 52 26.67 -25.65 -14.49
CA HIS A 52 26.79 -26.69 -13.47
C HIS A 52 25.60 -26.69 -12.51
N LEU A 53 24.95 -27.85 -12.41
CA LEU A 53 23.88 -28.12 -11.45
C LEU A 53 24.51 -28.43 -10.09
N LEU A 54 24.18 -27.63 -9.07
CA LEU A 54 24.67 -27.87 -7.71
C LEU A 54 24.03 -29.16 -7.16
N SER A 55 24.87 -30.11 -6.77
CA SER A 55 24.46 -31.32 -6.05
C SER A 55 23.97 -30.98 -4.64
N ASP A 56 23.16 -31.86 -4.02
CA ASP A 56 22.61 -31.60 -2.69
C ASP A 56 23.69 -31.34 -1.62
N GLN A 57 24.88 -31.94 -1.76
CA GLN A 57 26.02 -31.65 -0.87
C GLN A 57 26.56 -30.23 -1.06
N GLU A 58 26.69 -29.79 -2.31
CA GLU A 58 27.12 -28.44 -2.64
C GLU A 58 26.05 -27.41 -2.26
N VAL A 59 24.76 -27.75 -2.44
CA VAL A 59 23.64 -26.93 -1.97
C VAL A 59 23.70 -26.76 -0.46
N ALA A 60 23.88 -27.83 0.30
CA ALA A 60 24.00 -27.77 1.77
C ALA A 60 25.16 -26.85 2.19
N ALA A 61 26.34 -27.01 1.57
CA ALA A 61 27.48 -26.15 1.82
C ALA A 61 27.18 -24.68 1.47
N PHE A 62 26.49 -24.43 0.35
CA PHE A 62 26.15 -23.08 -0.11
C PHE A 62 25.17 -22.36 0.82
N ILE A 63 24.20 -23.07 1.38
CA ILE A 63 23.24 -22.51 2.35
C ILE A 63 23.74 -22.56 3.80
N CYS A 64 24.98 -23.00 4.02
CA CYS A 64 25.60 -23.19 5.34
C CYS A 64 24.86 -24.18 6.25
N GLU A 65 24.26 -25.22 5.68
CA GLU A 65 23.57 -26.29 6.41
C GLU A 65 24.34 -27.61 6.34
N GLN A 66 24.04 -28.53 7.24
CA GLN A 66 24.64 -29.87 7.19
C GLN A 66 24.01 -30.70 6.05
N PRO A 67 24.81 -31.45 5.27
CA PRO A 67 24.29 -32.30 4.18
C PRO A 67 23.22 -33.30 4.64
N ASP A 68 23.41 -33.90 5.81
CA ASP A 68 22.44 -34.86 6.36
C ASP A 68 21.11 -34.20 6.76
N VAL A 69 21.17 -32.96 7.25
CA VAL A 69 19.97 -32.17 7.60
C VAL A 69 19.22 -31.79 6.34
N LEU A 70 19.93 -31.32 5.31
CA LEU A 70 19.32 -31.01 4.02
C LEU A 70 18.69 -32.24 3.39
N ALA A 71 19.38 -33.38 3.37
CA ALA A 71 18.86 -34.63 2.79
C ALA A 71 17.55 -35.09 3.46
N ARG A 72 17.39 -34.88 4.77
CA ARG A 72 16.14 -35.21 5.50
C ARG A 72 15.04 -34.19 5.28
N THR A 73 15.37 -32.91 5.18
CA THR A 73 14.38 -31.81 5.18
C THR A 73 13.94 -31.41 3.77
N LEU A 74 14.83 -31.49 2.79
CA LEU A 74 14.57 -31.07 1.41
C LEU A 74 13.34 -31.76 0.79
N PRO A 75 13.14 -33.09 0.92
CA PRO A 75 11.94 -33.73 0.39
C PRO A 75 10.64 -33.18 1.00
N VAL A 76 10.67 -32.81 2.28
CA VAL A 76 9.53 -32.18 2.96
C VAL A 76 9.30 -30.76 2.42
N ILE A 77 10.36 -29.98 2.24
CA ILE A 77 10.27 -28.62 1.70
C ILE A 77 9.74 -28.65 0.25
N GLU A 78 10.17 -29.62 -0.55
CA GLU A 78 9.70 -29.86 -1.92
C GLU A 78 8.23 -30.29 -1.95
N GLN A 79 7.85 -31.26 -1.12
CA GLN A 79 6.46 -31.75 -1.01
C GLN A 79 5.47 -30.62 -0.68
N TRP A 80 5.88 -29.68 0.18
CA TRP A 80 5.05 -28.54 0.57
C TRP A 80 5.14 -27.36 -0.40
N GLY A 81 5.97 -27.44 -1.45
CA GLY A 81 6.07 -26.43 -2.50
C GLY A 81 6.90 -25.19 -2.16
N PHE A 82 7.71 -25.23 -1.09
CA PHE A 82 8.59 -24.10 -0.71
C PHE A 82 9.93 -24.12 -1.48
N ALA A 83 10.30 -25.27 -2.02
CA ALA A 83 11.39 -25.47 -2.98
C ALA A 83 10.91 -26.43 -4.09
N ALA A 84 11.54 -26.41 -5.24
CA ALA A 84 11.23 -27.33 -6.33
C ALA A 84 12.46 -27.53 -7.22
N ARG A 85 12.46 -28.60 -8.02
CA ARG A 85 13.50 -28.86 -9.02
C ARG A 85 13.00 -28.51 -10.41
N ASP A 86 13.88 -27.92 -11.20
CA ASP A 86 13.61 -27.61 -12.61
C ASP A 86 13.66 -28.90 -13.47
N ASP A 87 13.36 -28.78 -14.77
CA ASP A 87 13.32 -29.94 -15.69
C ASP A 87 14.69 -30.62 -15.86
N GLU A 88 15.77 -29.92 -15.50
CA GLU A 88 17.15 -30.41 -15.53
C GLU A 88 17.63 -30.91 -14.15
N GLY A 89 16.80 -30.80 -13.11
CA GLY A 89 17.07 -31.26 -11.74
C GLY A 89 17.69 -30.21 -10.80
N ALA A 90 17.85 -28.96 -11.25
CA ALA A 90 18.39 -27.86 -10.43
C ALA A 90 17.38 -27.40 -9.38
N LEU A 91 17.82 -27.22 -8.14
CA LEU A 91 16.97 -26.71 -7.08
C LEU A 91 16.71 -25.21 -7.25
N TYR A 92 15.45 -24.79 -7.19
CA TYR A 92 15.05 -23.39 -7.25
C TYR A 92 13.99 -23.06 -6.20
N SER A 93 13.82 -21.75 -5.94
CA SER A 93 12.74 -21.27 -5.07
C SER A 93 11.53 -20.79 -5.88
N PRO A 94 10.37 -21.48 -5.80
CA PRO A 94 9.13 -21.05 -6.45
C PRO A 94 8.70 -19.64 -6.06
N HIS A 95 8.95 -19.22 -4.82
CA HIS A 95 8.60 -17.88 -4.34
C HIS A 95 9.43 -16.78 -5.01
N LEU A 96 10.73 -17.01 -5.21
CA LEU A 96 11.59 -16.04 -5.89
C LEU A 96 11.29 -15.99 -7.38
N LEU A 97 10.99 -17.14 -8.00
CA LEU A 97 10.51 -17.19 -9.39
C LEU A 97 9.20 -16.41 -9.55
N ALA A 98 8.20 -16.68 -8.72
CA ALA A 98 6.92 -15.98 -8.75
C ALA A 98 7.08 -14.46 -8.57
N ARG A 99 7.99 -14.05 -7.68
CA ARG A 99 8.31 -12.64 -7.48
C ARG A 99 8.94 -12.01 -8.72
N GLU A 100 9.85 -12.70 -9.39
CA GLU A 100 10.53 -12.20 -10.59
C GLU A 100 9.58 -12.16 -11.79
N LEU A 101 8.72 -13.15 -11.98
CA LEU A 101 7.67 -13.11 -13.00
C LEU A 101 6.73 -11.92 -12.80
N ARG A 102 6.26 -11.68 -11.56
CA ARG A 102 5.47 -10.49 -11.22
C ARG A 102 6.24 -9.18 -11.42
N ARG A 103 7.57 -9.20 -11.33
CA ARG A 103 8.40 -8.02 -11.60
C ARG A 103 8.50 -7.77 -13.11
N GLN A 104 8.76 -8.80 -13.90
CA GLN A 104 8.78 -8.74 -15.36
C GLN A 104 7.44 -8.29 -15.94
N ASP A 105 6.32 -8.83 -15.44
CA ASP A 105 4.99 -8.39 -15.84
C ASP A 105 4.74 -6.92 -15.52
N ARG A 106 5.22 -6.43 -14.37
CA ARG A 106 5.12 -5.00 -14.02
C ARG A 106 6.03 -4.14 -14.88
N ALA A 107 7.21 -4.62 -15.27
CA ALA A 107 8.10 -3.92 -16.20
C ALA A 107 7.45 -3.82 -17.59
N ARG A 108 6.95 -4.94 -18.14
CA ARG A 108 6.22 -4.96 -19.41
C ARG A 108 5.03 -3.99 -19.40
N ARG A 109 4.21 -4.00 -18.34
CA ARG A 109 3.08 -3.05 -18.21
C ARG A 109 3.53 -1.59 -18.12
N ARG A 110 4.71 -1.30 -17.58
CA ARG A 110 5.27 0.05 -17.58
C ARG A 110 5.73 0.45 -18.97
N GLU A 111 6.43 -0.44 -19.67
CA GLU A 111 6.83 -0.22 -21.06
C GLU A 111 5.62 0.01 -21.97
N GLU A 112 4.58 -0.83 -21.88
CA GLU A 112 3.32 -0.65 -22.61
C GLU A 112 2.67 0.72 -22.33
N ARG A 113 2.70 1.16 -21.07
CA ARG A 113 2.17 2.47 -20.68
C ARG A 113 3.02 3.61 -21.23
N ASP A 114 4.35 3.48 -21.19
CA ASP A 114 5.28 4.50 -21.66
C ASP A 114 5.25 4.59 -23.19
N GLU A 115 5.08 3.47 -23.90
CA GLU A 115 4.77 3.45 -25.33
C GLU A 115 3.43 4.12 -25.65
N ALA A 116 2.39 3.86 -24.86
CA ALA A 116 1.09 4.50 -25.02
C ALA A 116 1.17 6.02 -24.82
N LEU A 117 1.99 6.48 -23.87
CA LEU A 117 2.30 7.90 -23.67
C LEU A 117 3.00 8.49 -24.89
N ARG A 118 4.05 7.85 -25.42
CA ARG A 118 4.74 8.33 -26.64
C ARG A 118 3.81 8.40 -27.84
N ARG A 119 2.94 7.40 -28.04
CA ARG A 119 1.95 7.41 -29.13
C ARG A 119 0.95 8.56 -28.96
N PHE A 120 0.55 8.86 -27.73
CA PHE A 120 -0.33 9.98 -27.43
C PHE A 120 0.33 11.33 -27.71
N GLU A 121 1.58 11.53 -27.26
CA GLU A 121 2.35 12.75 -27.52
C GLU A 121 2.57 12.96 -29.03
N ALA A 122 2.87 11.89 -29.77
CA ALA A 122 2.99 11.96 -31.24
C ALA A 122 1.66 12.34 -31.91
N ALA A 123 0.52 11.79 -31.47
CA ALA A 123 -0.80 12.13 -32.01
C ALA A 123 -1.24 13.57 -31.64
N GLN A 124 -0.82 14.06 -30.47
CA GLN A 124 -1.03 15.45 -30.07
C GLN A 124 -0.19 16.41 -30.93
N ALA A 125 1.08 16.06 -31.20
CA ALA A 125 1.96 16.81 -32.10
C ALA A 125 1.47 16.81 -33.56
N ALA A 126 0.85 15.71 -34.01
CA ALA A 126 0.21 15.60 -35.32
C ALA A 126 -1.10 16.41 -35.43
N GLY A 127 -1.61 16.96 -34.32
CA GLY A 127 -2.86 17.71 -34.28
C GLY A 127 -4.13 16.86 -34.33
N GLU A 128 -4.01 15.53 -34.21
CA GLU A 128 -5.16 14.61 -34.16
C GLU A 128 -5.89 14.69 -32.81
N ILE A 129 -5.17 15.04 -31.75
CA ILE A 129 -5.67 15.16 -30.39
C ILE A 129 -5.54 16.62 -29.94
N ALA A 130 -6.60 17.16 -29.32
CA ALA A 130 -6.59 18.53 -28.82
C ALA A 130 -5.47 18.75 -27.77
N PRO A 131 -4.81 19.92 -27.76
CA PRO A 131 -3.67 20.20 -26.87
C PRO A 131 -4.04 20.13 -25.38
N ASP A 132 -5.30 20.40 -25.02
CA ASP A 132 -5.77 20.35 -23.63
C ASP A 132 -6.24 18.96 -23.20
N ALA A 133 -6.27 18.00 -24.12
CA ALA A 133 -6.72 16.65 -23.81
C ALA A 133 -5.64 15.91 -23.00
N THR A 134 -6.08 15.16 -22.00
CA THR A 134 -5.18 14.27 -21.24
C THR A 134 -5.26 12.85 -21.79
N LEU A 135 -4.17 12.08 -21.68
CA LEU A 135 -4.14 10.64 -22.02
C LEU A 135 -5.35 9.90 -21.41
N ARG A 136 -5.68 10.21 -20.16
CA ARG A 136 -6.81 9.60 -19.45
C ARG A 136 -8.17 9.97 -20.07
N SER A 137 -8.35 11.21 -20.53
CA SER A 137 -9.60 11.63 -21.19
C SER A 137 -9.81 10.95 -22.54
N VAL A 138 -8.74 10.79 -23.33
CA VAL A 138 -8.79 10.14 -24.65
C VAL A 138 -9.02 8.64 -24.51
N THR A 139 -8.28 7.98 -23.61
CA THR A 139 -8.47 6.55 -23.31
C THR A 139 -9.83 6.27 -22.68
N ALA A 140 -10.34 7.12 -21.79
CA ALA A 140 -11.68 6.98 -21.22
C ALA A 140 -12.77 7.15 -22.29
N LYS A 141 -12.61 8.08 -23.23
CA LYS A 141 -13.54 8.26 -24.35
C LYS A 141 -13.54 7.05 -25.28
N ALA A 142 -12.37 6.48 -25.59
CA ALA A 142 -12.22 5.26 -26.39
C ALA A 142 -12.80 4.03 -25.68
N ASN A 143 -12.56 3.87 -24.38
CA ASN A 143 -13.14 2.78 -23.58
C ASN A 143 -14.66 2.94 -23.40
N GLY A 144 -15.13 4.18 -23.27
CA GLY A 144 -16.55 4.52 -23.16
C GLY A 144 -17.31 4.22 -24.45
N SER A 145 -16.72 4.48 -25.63
CA SER A 145 -17.33 4.13 -26.92
C SER A 145 -17.32 2.61 -27.18
N ALA A 146 -16.34 1.89 -26.64
CA ALA A 146 -16.28 0.43 -26.69
C ALA A 146 -17.17 -0.26 -25.63
N GLY A 147 -17.48 0.42 -24.53
CA GLY A 147 -18.28 -0.09 -23.41
C GLY A 147 -19.77 -0.28 -23.73
N GLY A 148 -20.45 -1.09 -22.91
CA GLY A 148 -21.91 -1.29 -22.97
C GLY A 148 -22.33 -2.75 -23.03
N ARG A 149 -23.57 -3.03 -22.60
CA ARG A 149 -24.14 -4.38 -22.60
C ARG A 149 -24.46 -4.83 -24.04
N PRO A 150 -24.13 -6.08 -24.44
CA PRO A 150 -24.64 -6.67 -25.68
C PRO A 150 -26.17 -6.70 -25.68
N ARG A 151 -26.80 -6.63 -26.87
CA ARG A 151 -28.25 -6.87 -26.97
C ARG A 151 -28.55 -8.34 -26.65
N LYS A 152 -29.79 -8.66 -26.27
CA LYS A 152 -30.20 -10.03 -25.96
C LYS A 152 -29.96 -10.92 -27.20
N GLY A 153 -29.12 -11.94 -27.06
CA GLY A 153 -28.74 -12.86 -28.15
C GLY A 153 -27.51 -12.44 -28.98
N GLU A 154 -26.86 -11.32 -28.67
CA GLU A 154 -25.68 -10.81 -29.39
C GLU A 154 -24.38 -11.27 -28.67
N THR A 155 -23.39 -11.79 -29.41
CA THR A 155 -22.07 -12.09 -28.83
C THR A 155 -21.30 -10.79 -28.56
N ARG A 156 -20.28 -10.84 -27.68
CA ARG A 156 -19.46 -9.65 -27.36
C ARG A 156 -18.77 -9.08 -28.61
N GLU A 157 -18.35 -9.93 -29.54
CA GLU A 157 -17.70 -9.50 -30.78
C GLU A 157 -18.68 -8.85 -31.75
N GLN A 158 -19.88 -9.41 -31.92
CA GLN A 158 -20.94 -8.81 -32.74
C GLN A 158 -21.37 -7.44 -32.19
N ALA A 159 -21.47 -7.31 -30.86
CA ALA A 159 -21.79 -6.03 -30.21
C ALA A 159 -20.72 -4.96 -30.44
N ARG A 160 -19.44 -5.37 -30.50
CA ARG A 160 -18.31 -4.48 -30.79
C ARG A 160 -18.36 -3.99 -32.25
N ILE A 161 -18.59 -4.90 -33.20
CA ILE A 161 -18.67 -4.57 -34.63
C ILE A 161 -19.85 -3.61 -34.89
N ARG A 162 -21.04 -3.91 -34.36
CA ARG A 162 -22.21 -3.04 -34.51
C ARG A 162 -21.97 -1.63 -33.96
N ARG A 163 -21.37 -1.51 -32.77
CA ARG A 163 -21.06 -0.19 -32.19
C ARG A 163 -20.03 0.58 -33.00
N ALA A 164 -19.03 -0.10 -33.56
CA ALA A 164 -18.06 0.54 -34.45
C ALA A 164 -18.77 1.12 -35.69
N GLN A 165 -19.67 0.35 -36.30
CA GLN A 165 -20.49 0.80 -37.43
C GLN A 165 -21.45 1.96 -37.06
N GLU A 166 -22.11 1.89 -35.89
CA GLU A 166 -22.98 2.97 -35.40
C GLU A 166 -22.19 4.26 -35.10
N ALA A 167 -20.99 4.15 -34.53
CA ALA A 167 -20.10 5.29 -34.27
C ALA A 167 -19.63 5.96 -35.58
N GLU A 168 -19.24 5.15 -36.57
CA GLU A 168 -18.84 5.64 -37.89
C GLU A 168 -20.02 6.29 -38.62
N ALA A 169 -21.21 5.68 -38.57
CA ALA A 169 -22.43 6.28 -39.12
C ALA A 169 -22.77 7.62 -38.46
N THR A 170 -22.60 7.73 -37.13
CA THR A 170 -22.83 8.99 -36.39
C THR A 170 -21.81 10.06 -36.78
N GLN A 171 -20.54 9.70 -36.99
CA GLN A 171 -19.53 10.65 -37.50
C GLN A 171 -19.86 11.11 -38.91
N ARG A 172 -20.24 10.20 -39.81
CA ARG A 172 -20.65 10.54 -41.19
C ARG A 172 -21.86 11.49 -41.21
N GLN A 173 -22.83 11.32 -40.32
CA GLN A 173 -23.97 12.24 -40.18
C GLN A 173 -23.55 13.65 -39.72
N ARG A 174 -22.55 13.77 -38.83
CA ARG A 174 -22.03 15.07 -38.38
C ARG A 174 -21.23 15.82 -39.45
N HIS A 175 -20.66 15.09 -40.41
CA HIS A 175 -19.91 15.65 -41.53
C HIS A 175 -20.78 15.93 -42.77
N MET A 176 -22.11 15.74 -42.71
CA MET A 176 -22.96 16.22 -43.80
C MET A 176 -22.98 17.75 -43.82
N PRO A 177 -22.63 18.39 -44.94
CA PRO A 177 -22.79 19.83 -45.07
C PRO A 177 -24.28 20.15 -44.99
N LEU A 178 -24.68 20.94 -43.98
CA LEU A 178 -26.02 21.50 -43.90
C LEU A 178 -26.30 22.22 -45.22
N MET A 179 -27.28 21.71 -45.97
CA MET A 179 -27.76 22.33 -47.19
C MET A 179 -28.06 23.81 -46.90
N ARG A 180 -27.34 24.67 -47.61
CA ARG A 180 -27.42 26.13 -47.58
C ARG A 180 -28.90 26.54 -47.61
N SER A 181 -29.36 27.23 -46.57
CA SER A 181 -30.71 27.79 -46.53
C SER A 181 -30.89 28.74 -47.71
N LEU A 182 -31.83 28.43 -48.60
CA LEU A 182 -32.31 29.37 -49.60
C LEU A 182 -33.12 30.45 -48.88
N PRO A 183 -32.88 31.75 -49.14
CA PRO A 183 -33.66 32.82 -48.53
C PRO A 183 -35.03 32.85 -49.21
N GLY A 184 -36.08 32.48 -48.48
CA GLY A 184 -37.46 32.60 -48.95
C GLY A 184 -38.25 31.30 -48.92
N ALA A 185 -38.48 30.76 -47.73
CA ALA A 185 -39.66 29.95 -47.47
C ALA A 185 -40.04 30.14 -46.00
N GLU A 186 -41.20 30.73 -45.80
CA GLU A 186 -41.81 30.98 -44.50
C GLU A 186 -41.93 29.66 -43.72
N SER A 187 -41.65 29.77 -42.42
CA SER A 187 -41.73 28.73 -41.42
C SER A 187 -43.10 28.04 -41.41
N VAL A 188 -43.19 26.86 -42.02
CA VAL A 188 -44.25 25.90 -41.70
C VAL A 188 -43.74 25.05 -40.55
N GLU A 189 -44.24 25.36 -39.36
CA GLU A 189 -44.08 24.57 -38.15
C GLU A 189 -44.66 23.16 -38.35
N THR A 190 -43.82 22.18 -38.66
CA THR A 190 -44.15 20.77 -38.42
C THR A 190 -44.06 20.50 -36.92
N GLN A 191 -45.13 20.81 -36.19
CA GLN A 191 -45.32 20.35 -34.81
C GLN A 191 -45.45 18.83 -34.81
N ASN A 192 -44.46 18.14 -34.23
CA ASN A 192 -44.49 16.71 -33.99
C ASN A 192 -45.26 16.44 -32.68
N PRO A 193 -46.44 15.79 -32.71
CA PRO A 193 -47.32 15.68 -31.54
C PRO A 193 -46.84 14.68 -30.46
N ASN A 194 -45.66 14.07 -30.60
CA ASN A 194 -45.17 13.04 -29.67
C ASN A 194 -43.96 13.44 -28.80
N GLN A 195 -43.67 14.73 -28.64
CA GLN A 195 -42.67 15.15 -27.64
C GLN A 195 -43.29 15.32 -26.25
N LYS A 196 -43.05 14.34 -25.38
CA LYS A 196 -43.24 14.51 -23.94
C LYS A 196 -42.29 15.61 -23.42
N PRO A 197 -42.77 16.59 -22.64
CA PRO A 197 -41.93 17.69 -22.17
C PRO A 197 -40.96 17.20 -21.10
N LYS A 198 -39.66 17.32 -21.36
CA LYS A 198 -38.63 17.21 -20.31
C LYS A 198 -38.38 18.59 -19.70
N SER A 199 -38.81 18.68 -18.45
CA SER A 199 -38.40 19.56 -17.36
C SER A 199 -37.10 20.34 -17.56
N VAL A 200 -37.24 21.66 -17.55
CA VAL A 200 -36.56 22.64 -16.66
C VAL A 200 -35.22 22.20 -16.06
N SER A 201 -34.16 22.88 -16.51
CA SER A 201 -32.89 23.03 -15.83
C SER A 201 -33.07 23.62 -14.43
N VAL A 202 -32.56 22.93 -13.40
CA VAL A 202 -32.28 23.54 -12.09
C VAL A 202 -30.85 23.20 -11.69
N SER A 203 -30.01 24.22 -11.77
CA SER A 203 -28.74 24.36 -11.09
C SER A 203 -28.93 24.38 -9.58
N GLY A 204 -28.15 23.57 -8.85
CA GLY A 204 -27.69 23.82 -7.48
C GLY A 204 -28.73 23.85 -6.35
N VAL A 205 -28.67 22.85 -5.45
CA VAL A 205 -28.50 22.99 -3.99
C VAL A 205 -28.76 21.62 -3.34
N SER A 206 -27.80 21.22 -2.52
CA SER A 206 -27.80 20.05 -1.65
C SER A 206 -28.88 20.13 -0.58
N VAL A 207 -29.64 19.05 -0.31
CA VAL A 207 -29.90 18.52 1.05
C VAL A 207 -30.30 17.03 0.99
N SER A 208 -29.65 16.25 1.83
CA SER A 208 -29.91 14.92 2.38
C SER A 208 -31.39 14.53 2.57
N ARG A 209 -31.80 13.27 2.32
CA ARG A 209 -31.84 12.14 3.30
C ARG A 209 -32.61 10.90 2.79
N SER A 210 -32.00 9.73 3.06
CA SER A 210 -32.54 8.38 3.35
C SER A 210 -33.20 7.52 2.26
N GLY A 211 -32.71 6.28 2.12
CA GLY A 211 -33.42 5.18 1.44
C GLY A 211 -32.54 4.05 0.91
N PHE A 212 -31.89 3.31 1.81
CA PHE A 212 -31.37 1.93 1.70
C PHE A 212 -31.44 1.17 0.33
N SER A 213 -30.29 0.69 -0.16
CA SER A 213 -30.14 -0.70 -0.64
C SER A 213 -28.66 -1.10 -0.75
N VAL A 214 -28.27 -2.10 0.04
CA VAL A 214 -27.00 -2.83 0.02
C VAL A 214 -26.99 -3.81 -1.16
N PRO A 215 -25.86 -3.95 -1.86
CA PRO A 215 -25.14 -5.23 -1.89
C PRO A 215 -23.66 -4.96 -1.56
N LEU A 216 -23.12 -5.40 -0.41
CA LEU A 216 -22.52 -6.72 -0.23
C LEU A 216 -21.82 -7.22 -1.50
N ASP A 217 -20.58 -6.76 -1.67
CA ASP A 217 -19.56 -7.54 -2.37
C ASP A 217 -18.36 -7.69 -1.42
N ILE A 218 -18.02 -8.96 -1.21
CA ILE A 218 -17.02 -9.49 -0.29
C ILE A 218 -15.81 -9.84 -1.12
N GLY A 219 -14.62 -9.44 -0.67
CA GLY A 219 -13.36 -10.00 -1.15
C GLY A 219 -12.46 -9.00 -1.89
N ILE A 220 -11.91 -8.04 -1.15
CA ILE A 220 -10.60 -7.48 -1.51
C ILE A 220 -9.76 -7.49 -0.24
N ASP A 221 -8.92 -8.53 -0.14
CA ASP A 221 -7.87 -8.67 0.84
C ASP A 221 -7.04 -7.39 0.91
N ARG A 222 -7.15 -6.69 2.04
CA ARG A 222 -6.22 -5.62 2.43
C ARG A 222 -5.07 -6.25 3.21
N ASP A 223 -4.24 -7.00 2.51
CA ASP A 223 -2.85 -7.21 2.93
C ASP A 223 -1.97 -6.16 2.25
N ILE A 224 -2.02 -4.96 2.82
CA ILE A 224 -1.12 -3.85 2.44
C ILE A 224 -0.18 -3.59 3.62
N ASN A 225 0.68 -4.57 3.91
CA ASN A 225 2.00 -4.30 4.46
C ASN A 225 2.93 -3.92 3.28
N LEU A 226 2.73 -2.73 2.72
CA LEU A 226 3.62 -2.16 1.72
C LEU A 226 4.92 -1.70 2.39
N LYS A 227 5.94 -2.55 2.33
CA LYS A 227 7.33 -2.06 2.32
C LYS A 227 7.50 -1.14 1.09
N PRO A 228 8.02 0.08 1.22
CA PRO A 228 8.27 0.94 0.08
C PRO A 228 9.36 0.32 -0.79
N THR A 229 9.02 0.06 -2.06
CA THR A 229 9.95 -0.37 -3.10
C THR A 229 10.61 0.88 -3.67
N SER A 230 11.89 1.08 -3.36
CA SER A 230 12.74 2.10 -3.97
C SER A 230 12.87 1.86 -5.48
N THR A 231 12.76 2.94 -6.26
CA THR A 231 13.17 3.01 -7.66
C THR A 231 14.70 2.97 -7.75
N PRO A 232 15.29 2.19 -8.66
CA PRO A 232 16.73 2.18 -8.88
C PRO A 232 17.09 3.26 -9.90
N ASP A 233 17.77 4.30 -9.44
CA ASP A 233 18.83 5.03 -10.16
C ASP A 233 19.44 6.03 -9.17
N GLU A 234 20.55 5.64 -8.54
CA GLU A 234 21.69 6.50 -8.15
C GLU A 234 22.78 5.62 -7.50
N PRO A 235 24.07 5.99 -7.62
CA PRO A 235 25.21 5.07 -7.58
C PRO A 235 25.62 4.63 -6.17
N GLU A 236 26.31 3.48 -6.18
CA GLU A 236 26.98 2.72 -5.13
C GLU A 236 27.35 3.45 -3.80
N ASN A 237 26.63 3.06 -2.74
CA ASN A 237 27.01 2.70 -1.36
C ASN A 237 28.35 3.21 -0.75
N PRO A 238 28.36 3.48 0.58
CA PRO A 238 28.74 2.37 1.46
C PRO A 238 27.87 2.22 2.73
N ALA A 239 27.77 0.95 3.16
CA ALA A 239 27.31 0.47 4.47
C ALA A 239 25.82 0.69 4.84
N ALA A 240 24.99 -0.28 4.43
CA ALA A 240 23.69 -0.52 5.04
C ALA A 240 23.88 -0.98 6.50
N GLN A 241 23.79 -0.05 7.45
CA GLN A 241 23.60 -0.38 8.85
C GLN A 241 22.15 -0.79 9.09
N THR A 242 21.98 -1.88 9.82
CA THR A 242 20.72 -2.52 10.15
C THR A 242 19.80 -1.53 10.89
N GLU A 243 18.73 -1.06 10.23
CA GLU A 243 17.66 -0.30 10.88
C GLU A 243 17.02 -1.19 11.97
N GLN A 244 17.32 -0.91 13.23
CA GLN A 244 16.57 -1.46 14.35
C GLN A 244 15.11 -0.96 14.26
N PRO A 245 14.11 -1.79 14.61
CA PRO A 245 12.72 -1.37 14.60
C PRO A 245 12.48 -0.33 15.70
N VAL A 246 12.52 0.95 15.34
CA VAL A 246 12.07 2.05 16.21
C VAL A 246 10.57 1.88 16.40
N GLN A 247 10.13 1.72 17.66
CA GLN A 247 8.72 1.59 18.00
C GLN A 247 7.95 2.81 17.46
N ALA A 248 6.92 2.57 16.65
CA ALA A 248 6.14 3.63 16.04
C ALA A 248 5.46 4.47 17.14
N VAL A 249 5.82 5.75 17.21
CA VAL A 249 5.24 6.68 18.18
C VAL A 249 3.82 7.02 17.73
N THR A 250 2.84 6.93 18.63
CA THR A 250 1.47 7.37 18.33
C THR A 250 1.43 8.89 18.31
N VAL A 251 1.49 9.49 17.12
CA VAL A 251 1.49 10.95 16.95
C VAL A 251 0.05 11.47 16.82
N PRO A 252 -0.37 12.50 17.60
CA PRO A 252 -1.71 13.07 17.47
C PRO A 252 -1.95 13.65 16.06
N PRO A 253 -3.14 13.45 15.47
CA PRO A 253 -3.43 13.86 14.08
C PRO A 253 -3.34 15.37 13.87
N LYS A 254 -3.60 16.16 14.91
CA LYS A 254 -3.46 17.62 14.89
C LYS A 254 -2.01 18.06 14.69
N VAL A 255 -1.05 17.37 15.31
CA VAL A 255 0.39 17.65 15.16
C VAL A 255 0.82 17.39 13.73
N ILE A 256 0.42 16.26 13.16
CA ILE A 256 0.72 15.90 11.77
C ILE A 256 0.18 16.97 10.79
N ALA A 257 -1.07 17.40 10.97
CA ALA A 257 -1.68 18.41 10.10
C ALA A 257 -0.91 19.75 10.17
N THR A 258 -0.59 20.23 11.38
CA THR A 258 0.15 21.49 11.57
C THR A 258 1.58 21.41 11.02
N THR A 259 2.24 20.27 11.15
CA THR A 259 3.59 20.08 10.60
C THR A 259 3.56 20.03 9.08
N VAL A 260 2.57 19.35 8.47
CA VAL A 260 2.40 19.30 7.01
C VAL A 260 2.20 20.70 6.43
N GLU A 261 1.34 21.53 7.04
CA GLU A 261 1.11 22.91 6.59
C GLU A 261 2.39 23.74 6.60
N ARG A 262 3.15 23.71 7.71
CA ARG A 262 4.42 24.43 7.83
C ARG A 262 5.49 23.92 6.86
N VAL A 263 5.56 22.62 6.65
CA VAL A 263 6.50 22.01 5.69
C VAL A 263 6.19 22.44 4.27
N ILE A 264 4.91 22.59 3.91
CA ILE A 264 4.51 23.06 2.58
C ILE A 264 4.83 24.54 2.39
N GLU A 265 4.57 25.36 3.40
CA GLU A 265 4.90 26.78 3.39
C GLU A 265 6.42 26.99 3.18
N VAL A 266 7.24 26.22 3.89
CA VAL A 266 8.71 26.32 3.81
C VAL A 266 9.27 25.72 2.52
N ALA A 267 8.77 24.57 2.08
CA ALA A 267 9.32 23.88 0.91
C ALA A 267 8.84 24.47 -0.42
N GLY A 268 7.66 25.10 -0.45
CA GLY A 268 7.06 25.65 -1.67
C GLY A 268 6.73 24.56 -2.69
N PHE A 269 6.10 23.47 -2.27
CA PHE A 269 5.77 22.36 -3.17
C PHE A 269 4.84 22.79 -4.30
N THR A 270 5.08 22.29 -5.51
CA THR A 270 4.19 22.50 -6.66
C THR A 270 2.87 21.69 -6.56
N ARG A 271 2.85 20.67 -5.69
CA ARG A 271 1.69 19.82 -5.43
C ARG A 271 1.09 20.05 -4.04
N GLY A 272 -0.24 20.01 -3.96
CA GLY A 272 -1.01 20.31 -2.75
C GLY A 272 -0.81 19.35 -1.56
N PRO A 273 -1.38 19.70 -0.39
CA PRO A 273 -1.08 19.11 0.92
C PRO A 273 -1.35 17.60 1.04
N ARG A 274 -2.36 17.10 0.32
CA ARG A 274 -2.73 15.68 0.34
C ARG A 274 -1.60 14.75 -0.10
N ASN A 275 -0.69 15.23 -0.95
CA ASN A 275 0.39 14.42 -1.48
C ASN A 275 1.60 14.35 -0.54
N GLN A 276 1.76 15.31 0.37
CA GLN A 276 2.89 15.38 1.30
C GLN A 276 2.57 14.72 2.65
N TYR A 277 1.28 14.65 3.00
CA TYR A 277 0.80 14.09 4.26
C TYR A 277 1.37 12.70 4.61
N PRO A 278 1.39 11.69 3.70
CA PRO A 278 1.92 10.37 4.05
C PRO A 278 3.42 10.37 4.38
N ALA A 279 4.19 11.23 3.72
CA ALA A 279 5.64 11.32 3.92
C ALA A 279 6.01 11.99 5.25
N VAL A 280 5.34 13.10 5.58
CA VAL A 280 5.54 13.79 6.88
C VAL A 280 5.08 12.91 8.03
N ARG A 281 3.92 12.26 7.88
CA ARG A 281 3.41 11.30 8.87
C ARG A 281 4.44 10.20 9.16
N LYS A 282 5.04 9.60 8.13
CA LYS A 282 6.04 8.55 8.28
C LYS A 282 7.23 8.99 9.13
N TRP A 283 7.78 10.18 8.89
CA TRP A 283 8.91 10.69 9.66
C TRP A 283 8.54 10.97 11.13
N LEU A 284 7.35 11.52 11.37
CA LEU A 284 6.86 11.75 12.74
C LEU A 284 6.61 10.43 13.49
N GLU A 285 6.02 9.43 12.83
CA GLU A 285 5.81 8.08 13.40
C GLU A 285 7.14 7.37 13.71
N GLN A 286 8.21 7.68 12.96
CA GLN A 286 9.57 7.20 13.22
C GLN A 286 10.26 7.93 14.39
N GLY A 287 9.62 8.93 14.99
CA GLY A 287 10.15 9.66 16.15
C GLY A 287 10.97 10.90 15.81
N CYS A 288 10.96 11.35 14.55
CA CYS A 288 11.62 12.61 14.17
C CYS A 288 10.84 13.81 14.77
N PRO A 289 11.50 14.72 15.52
CA PRO A 289 10.85 15.90 16.07
C PRO A 289 10.28 16.82 14.96
N PRO A 290 9.05 17.36 15.11
CA PRO A 290 8.44 18.23 14.11
C PRO A 290 9.28 19.45 13.72
N ASP A 291 9.93 20.09 14.70
CA ASP A 291 10.71 21.31 14.47
C ASP A 291 12.01 21.01 13.70
N LEU A 292 12.68 19.90 14.03
CA LEU A 292 13.86 19.44 13.29
C LEU A 292 13.53 19.12 11.84
N LEU A 293 12.38 18.48 11.61
CA LEU A 293 11.92 18.18 10.25
C LEU A 293 11.70 19.47 9.44
N ILE A 294 11.08 20.49 10.03
CA ILE A 294 10.83 21.79 9.38
C ILE A 294 12.16 22.52 9.11
N GLU A 295 13.08 22.53 10.07
CA GLU A 295 14.40 23.18 9.91
C GLU A 295 15.26 22.51 8.84
N ALA A 296 15.27 21.18 8.79
CA ALA A 296 16.00 20.42 7.77
C ALA A 296 15.46 20.72 6.37
N VAL A 297 14.13 20.78 6.22
CA VAL A 297 13.48 21.17 4.95
C VAL A 297 13.82 22.61 4.59
N LYS A 298 13.81 23.55 5.55
CA LYS A 298 14.15 24.96 5.35
C LYS A 298 15.60 25.13 4.88
N ALA A 299 16.53 24.47 5.55
CA ALA A 299 17.96 24.55 5.27
C ALA A 299 18.27 24.01 3.86
N HIS A 300 17.68 22.86 3.50
CA HIS A 300 17.90 22.29 2.17
C HIS A 300 17.17 23.06 1.07
N ARG A 301 16.00 23.63 1.36
CA ARG A 301 15.27 24.48 0.39
C ARG A 301 16.09 25.69 -0.02
N ALA A 302 16.87 26.29 0.89
CA ALA A 302 17.75 27.42 0.61
C ALA A 302 18.88 27.09 -0.38
N THR A 303 19.21 25.80 -0.53
CA THR A 303 20.24 25.33 -1.47
C THR A 303 19.67 24.85 -2.82
N MET A 304 18.34 24.89 -3.01
CA MET A 304 17.69 24.40 -4.23
C MET A 304 17.28 25.55 -5.16
N ASP A 305 17.68 25.45 -6.43
CA ASP A 305 17.29 26.41 -7.47
C ASP A 305 15.86 26.19 -7.99
N SER A 306 15.30 24.98 -7.83
CA SER A 306 13.97 24.60 -8.34
C SER A 306 12.98 24.25 -7.22
N ALA A 307 11.69 24.45 -7.50
CA ALA A 307 10.61 24.10 -6.58
C ALA A 307 10.35 22.58 -6.63
N PRO A 308 10.43 21.86 -5.50
CA PRO A 308 10.25 20.42 -5.48
C PRO A 308 8.78 20.02 -5.65
N GLU A 309 8.53 18.87 -6.31
CA GLU A 309 7.17 18.33 -6.42
C GLU A 309 6.74 17.50 -5.19
N HIS A 310 7.71 16.87 -4.52
CA HIS A 310 7.49 15.85 -3.50
C HIS A 310 8.51 15.93 -2.37
N MET A 311 8.11 15.52 -1.16
CA MET A 311 8.97 15.37 0.02
C MET A 311 10.19 14.46 -0.18
N GLY A 312 10.22 13.65 -1.26
CA GLY A 312 11.37 12.81 -1.62
C GLY A 312 12.68 13.59 -1.73
N ALA A 313 12.62 14.82 -2.27
CA ALA A 313 13.79 15.68 -2.45
C ALA A 313 14.49 16.06 -1.14
N PHE A 314 13.79 16.00 -0.01
CA PHE A 314 14.32 16.39 1.30
C PHE A 314 14.75 15.21 2.17
N GLN A 315 14.57 13.96 1.72
CA GLN A 315 14.80 12.78 2.57
C GLN A 315 16.23 12.66 3.09
N ALA A 316 17.23 12.91 2.23
CA ALA A 316 18.63 12.84 2.62
C ALA A 316 18.98 13.93 3.65
N ALA A 317 18.49 15.16 3.44
CA ALA A 317 18.71 16.27 4.36
C ALA A 317 18.04 16.05 5.73
N ILE A 318 16.79 15.54 5.73
CA ILE A 318 16.08 15.20 6.97
C ILE A 318 16.80 14.09 7.73
N ARG A 319 17.28 13.06 7.02
CA ARG A 319 18.04 11.96 7.65
C ARG A 319 19.34 12.46 8.26
N ALA A 320 20.13 13.24 7.52
CA ALA A 320 21.40 13.79 8.02
C ALA A 320 21.20 14.70 9.24
N ALA A 321 20.19 15.58 9.22
CA ALA A 321 19.87 16.43 10.36
C ALA A 321 19.41 15.60 11.58
N TRP A 322 18.64 14.54 11.35
CA TRP A 322 18.17 13.68 12.42
C TRP A 322 19.31 12.87 13.04
N GLU A 323 20.19 12.27 12.24
CA GLU A 323 21.39 11.58 12.71
C GLU A 323 22.32 12.52 13.49
N GLN A 324 22.51 13.76 13.02
CA GLN A 324 23.27 14.77 13.75
C GLN A 324 22.62 15.15 15.09
N SER A 325 21.29 15.22 15.16
CA SER A 325 20.59 15.48 16.43
C SER A 325 20.68 14.34 17.43
N LEU A 326 20.84 13.10 16.95
CA LEU A 326 21.07 11.93 17.80
C LEU A 326 22.49 11.93 18.38
N ILE A 327 23.47 12.42 17.61
CA ILE A 327 24.87 12.56 18.06
C ILE A 327 25.02 13.74 19.03
N ASN A 328 24.31 14.85 18.79
CA ASN A 328 24.38 16.06 19.60
C ASN A 328 23.32 16.12 20.70
N ALA A 329 22.60 15.02 20.96
CA ALA A 329 21.60 14.98 22.01
C ALA A 329 22.28 15.23 23.38
N PRO A 330 21.92 16.28 24.12
CA PRO A 330 22.37 16.41 25.50
C PRO A 330 21.90 15.18 26.27
N GLU A 331 22.79 14.67 27.14
CA GLU A 331 22.60 13.49 27.97
C GLU A 331 21.16 13.44 28.52
N PRO A 332 20.41 12.34 28.30
CA PRO A 332 19.02 12.29 28.74
C PRO A 332 19.00 12.49 30.25
N ALA A 333 18.28 13.52 30.70
CA ALA A 333 18.04 13.75 32.11
C ALA A 333 17.61 12.43 32.76
N PRO A 334 18.13 12.10 33.96
CA PRO A 334 17.93 10.79 34.57
C PRO A 334 16.45 10.44 34.54
N GLN A 335 16.13 9.32 33.88
CA GLN A 335 14.77 8.78 33.87
C GLN A 335 14.33 8.67 35.32
N ARG A 336 13.27 9.41 35.70
CA ARG A 336 12.66 9.25 37.01
C ARG A 336 12.35 7.78 37.17
N GLU A 337 13.00 7.13 38.13
CA GLU A 337 12.71 5.75 38.50
C GLU A 337 11.21 5.69 38.84
N ILE A 338 10.44 5.09 37.94
CA ILE A 338 9.01 4.92 38.14
C ILE A 338 8.87 3.98 39.34
N PRO A 339 8.22 4.40 40.43
CA PRO A 339 8.08 3.55 41.60
C PRO A 339 7.40 2.23 41.24
N ALA A 340 7.79 1.13 41.89
CA ALA A 340 7.28 -0.21 41.58
C ALA A 340 5.73 -0.30 41.62
N TRP A 341 5.08 0.49 42.48
CA TRP A 341 3.61 0.55 42.57
C TRP A 341 2.97 1.13 41.30
N GLU A 342 3.62 2.10 40.64
CA GLU A 342 3.13 2.72 39.42
C GLU A 342 3.32 1.78 38.21
N VAL A 343 4.40 1.00 38.19
CA VAL A 343 4.60 -0.06 37.20
C VAL A 343 3.48 -1.11 37.30
N GLN A 344 3.15 -1.51 38.53
CA GLN A 344 2.10 -2.50 38.77
C GLN A 344 0.71 -1.96 38.40
N ALA A 345 0.39 -0.71 38.77
CA ALA A 345 -0.86 -0.05 38.39
C ALA A 345 -1.07 -0.02 36.87
N ARG A 346 -0.01 0.27 36.10
CA ARG A 346 -0.06 0.29 34.62
C ARG A 346 -0.22 -1.11 34.02
N ALA A 347 0.47 -2.11 34.58
CA ALA A 347 0.36 -3.50 34.13
C ALA A 347 -1.06 -4.05 34.35
N ASP A 348 -1.63 -3.77 35.52
CA ASP A 348 -2.97 -4.20 35.90
C ASP A 348 -4.04 -3.51 35.06
N LEU A 349 -3.92 -2.19 34.81
CA LEU A 349 -4.80 -1.48 33.87
C LEU A 349 -4.80 -2.12 32.48
N ALA A 350 -3.63 -2.48 31.95
CA ALA A 350 -3.53 -3.08 30.63
C ALA A 350 -4.16 -4.48 30.56
N ALA A 351 -4.05 -5.26 31.64
CA ALA A 351 -4.74 -6.55 31.76
C ALA A 351 -6.26 -6.37 31.81
N ASP A 352 -6.72 -5.40 32.59
CA ASP A 352 -8.13 -5.13 32.83
C ASP A 352 -8.82 -4.50 31.61
N GLN A 353 -8.12 -3.67 30.82
CA GLN A 353 -8.60 -3.18 29.51
C GLN A 353 -8.85 -4.32 28.53
N ARG A 354 -7.98 -5.35 28.53
CA ARG A 354 -8.16 -6.54 27.70
C ARG A 354 -9.34 -7.37 28.17
N ALA A 355 -9.46 -7.61 29.48
CA ALA A 355 -10.58 -8.36 30.05
C ALA A 355 -11.94 -7.67 29.76
N PHE A 356 -12.01 -6.34 29.91
CA PHE A 356 -13.20 -5.57 29.57
C PHE A 356 -13.57 -5.66 28.08
N SER A 357 -12.58 -5.64 27.20
CA SER A 357 -12.80 -5.76 25.75
C SER A 357 -13.44 -7.11 25.40
N VAL A 358 -12.99 -8.19 26.02
CA VAL A 358 -13.58 -9.54 25.86
C VAL A 358 -15.04 -9.56 26.35
N MET A 359 -15.32 -9.03 27.55
CA MET A 359 -16.69 -8.97 28.08
C MET A 359 -17.64 -8.15 27.20
N PHE A 360 -17.13 -7.08 26.58
CA PHE A 360 -17.88 -6.26 25.66
C PHE A 360 -18.17 -6.98 24.34
N GLU A 361 -17.19 -7.69 23.78
CA GLU A 361 -17.34 -8.46 22.54
C GLU A 361 -18.37 -9.60 22.67
N GLU A 362 -18.42 -10.26 23.83
CA GLU A 362 -19.36 -11.36 24.12
C GLU A 362 -20.83 -10.91 24.21
N ASN A 363 -21.09 -9.76 24.86
CA ASN A 363 -22.46 -9.32 25.14
C ASN A 363 -22.95 -8.22 24.18
N ARG A 364 -22.04 -7.53 23.47
CA ARG A 364 -22.29 -6.35 22.62
C ARG A 364 -23.15 -5.25 23.26
N ASP A 365 -23.25 -5.26 24.59
CA ASP A 365 -23.98 -4.32 25.42
C ASP A 365 -23.01 -3.70 26.42
N TYR A 366 -22.71 -2.41 26.20
CA TYR A 366 -21.78 -1.65 27.03
C TYR A 366 -22.25 -1.52 28.48
N GLY A 367 -23.56 -1.39 28.72
CA GLY A 367 -24.13 -1.21 30.05
C GLY A 367 -23.98 -2.47 30.90
N GLN A 368 -24.21 -3.64 30.30
CA GLN A 368 -24.00 -4.92 30.98
C GLN A 368 -22.52 -5.25 31.18
N ALA A 369 -21.67 -5.00 30.18
CA ALA A 369 -20.22 -5.17 30.31
C ALA A 369 -19.66 -4.32 31.46
N ARG A 370 -20.15 -3.08 31.63
CA ARG A 370 -19.75 -2.21 32.74
C ARG A 370 -20.19 -2.72 34.11
N ARG A 371 -21.39 -3.30 34.24
CA ARG A 371 -21.86 -3.89 35.50
C ARG A 371 -21.06 -5.13 35.89
N ARG A 372 -20.84 -6.04 34.93
CA ARG A 372 -20.01 -7.24 35.13
C ARG A 372 -18.57 -6.87 35.48
N TRP A 373 -18.01 -5.88 34.79
CA TRP A 373 -16.70 -5.35 35.13
C TRP A 373 -16.65 -4.79 36.55
N ALA A 374 -17.66 -4.03 36.99
CA ALA A 374 -17.68 -3.50 38.36
C ALA A 374 -17.70 -4.62 39.42
N GLU A 375 -18.40 -5.73 39.16
CA GLU A 375 -18.42 -6.92 40.01
C GLU A 375 -17.07 -7.65 40.01
N GLU A 376 -16.45 -7.85 38.85
CA GLU A 376 -15.14 -8.48 38.74
C GLU A 376 -14.01 -7.63 39.32
N ALA A 377 -14.02 -6.32 39.09
CA ALA A 377 -13.08 -5.38 39.67
C ALA A 377 -13.17 -5.38 41.20
N ALA A 378 -14.38 -5.41 41.77
CA ALA A 378 -14.57 -5.53 43.21
C ALA A 378 -13.96 -6.83 43.77
N ARG A 379 -14.16 -7.96 43.06
CA ARG A 379 -13.59 -9.27 43.44
C ARG A 379 -12.06 -9.28 43.42
N LEU A 380 -11.46 -8.58 42.45
CA LEU A 380 -10.02 -8.50 42.26
C LEU A 380 -9.35 -7.38 43.07
N GLY A 381 -10.12 -6.62 43.86
CA GLY A 381 -9.61 -5.47 44.61
C GLY A 381 -9.15 -4.31 43.72
N ARG A 382 -9.74 -4.18 42.52
CA ARG A 382 -9.41 -3.15 41.51
C ARG A 382 -10.40 -1.98 41.57
N PRO A 383 -10.07 -0.81 40.98
CA PRO A 383 -11.00 0.30 40.86
C PRO A 383 -12.27 -0.07 40.09
N THR A 384 -13.44 0.11 40.72
CA THR A 384 -14.75 -0.29 40.16
C THR A 384 -15.45 0.79 39.35
N THR A 385 -15.04 2.06 39.52
CA THR A 385 -15.74 3.23 38.97
C THR A 385 -15.30 3.58 37.55
N ASP A 386 -13.99 3.57 37.28
CA ASP A 386 -13.39 3.95 36.00
C ASP A 386 -12.16 3.10 35.61
N LEU A 387 -12.16 2.64 34.37
CA LEU A 387 -11.08 1.86 33.75
C LEU A 387 -10.05 2.80 33.10
N LYS A 388 -9.49 3.71 33.90
CA LYS A 388 -8.55 4.75 33.49
C LYS A 388 -7.30 4.72 34.37
N LEU A 389 -6.20 5.20 33.82
CA LEU A 389 -4.90 5.23 34.50
C LEU A 389 -4.97 5.96 35.85
N ASP A 390 -5.66 7.10 35.92
CA ASP A 390 -5.74 7.90 37.15
C ASP A 390 -6.38 7.15 38.32
N ALA A 391 -7.38 6.31 38.06
CA ALA A 391 -8.06 5.51 39.09
C ALA A 391 -7.14 4.39 39.62
N TYR A 392 -6.36 3.76 38.74
CA TYR A 392 -5.37 2.74 39.13
C TYR A 392 -4.20 3.37 39.87
N LEU A 393 -3.70 4.53 39.42
CA LEU A 393 -2.66 5.26 40.15
C LEU A 393 -3.13 5.69 41.54
N ALA A 394 -4.37 6.14 41.68
CA ALA A 394 -4.93 6.51 42.99
C ALA A 394 -5.09 5.31 43.93
N ALA A 395 -5.48 4.14 43.41
CA ALA A 395 -5.64 2.92 44.21
C ALA A 395 -4.29 2.28 44.63
N TYR A 396 -3.25 2.43 43.79
CA TYR A 396 -1.93 1.84 44.02
C TYR A 396 -0.95 2.79 44.69
N ARG A 397 -1.23 4.09 44.71
CA ARG A 397 -0.40 5.07 45.40
C ARG A 397 -0.38 4.74 46.90
N PRO A 398 0.79 4.48 47.50
CA PRO A 398 0.87 4.31 48.94
C PRO A 398 0.39 5.59 49.62
N VAL A 399 -0.60 5.48 50.50
CA VAL A 399 -1.00 6.59 51.38
C VAL A 399 0.17 6.85 52.30
N GLU A 400 0.84 7.99 52.16
CA GLU A 400 1.73 8.50 53.20
C GLU A 400 0.89 8.62 54.47
N GLN A 401 1.03 7.66 55.38
CA GLN A 401 0.52 7.80 56.73
C GLN A 401 1.30 8.96 57.35
N ALA A 402 0.63 10.11 57.45
CA ALA A 402 1.11 11.24 58.23
C ALA A 402 1.41 10.75 59.65
N ALA A 403 2.69 10.81 60.03
CA ALA A 403 3.13 10.84 61.42
C ALA A 403 2.93 12.24 61.98
#